data_AF-A0A2D4JPK2-F1
#
_entry.id   AF-A0A2D4JPK2-F1
#
_cell.length_a   1.000
_cell.length_b   1.000
_cell.length_c   1.000
_cell.angle_alpha   90.00
_cell.angle_beta   90.00
_cell.angle_gamma   90.00
#
_symmetry.space_group_name_H-M   'P 1'
#
loop_
_entity.id
_entity.type
_entity.pdbx_description
1 polymer ?
#
loop_
_entity_poly.entity_id
_entity_poly.type
_entity_poly.pdbx_seq_one_letter_code
_entity_poly.pdbx_strand_id
1 'polypeptide(L)'
;MLYDMDNPPSKDYFGRCARCGENVVGEGTGCTAMDQVFHVNCFTCMICRNELRGQPFYAVEKKAYCEPCYINTLEQCSVCAKPIMERILRATGKAYHPHCFTCVICSRSLDGIPFTVDAGGN
;
A
#
# COMPACT_ATOMS: atom_id res chain seq x y z
N MET A 1 0.25 33.58 42.44
CA MET A 1 0.20 32.64 41.32
C MET A 1 0.04 33.48 40.06
N LEU A 2 1.16 33.91 39.49
CA LEU A 2 1.18 34.72 38.28
C LEU A 2 1.20 33.73 37.12
N TYR A 3 0.15 33.73 36.32
CA TYR A 3 0.07 33.05 35.05
C TYR A 3 0.91 33.86 34.06
N ASP A 4 2.08 33.35 33.71
CA ASP A 4 3.00 33.96 32.74
C ASP A 4 2.29 34.15 31.39
N MET A 5 2.04 35.42 31.03
CA MET A 5 1.37 35.86 29.79
C MET A 5 2.36 36.08 28.63
N ASP A 6 3.49 35.38 28.61
CA ASP A 6 4.60 35.61 27.65
C ASP A 6 4.89 34.43 26.72
N ASN A 7 3.98 33.46 26.62
CA ASN A 7 4.07 32.42 25.59
C ASN A 7 2.84 32.49 24.69
N PRO A 8 2.83 33.30 23.61
CA PRO A 8 1.83 33.09 22.56
C PRO A 8 1.96 31.62 22.14
N PRO A 9 0.87 30.84 22.02
CA PRO A 9 0.96 29.50 21.45
C PRO A 9 1.43 29.71 20.02
N SER A 10 2.74 29.57 19.82
CA SER A 10 3.40 29.70 18.53
C SER A 10 2.79 28.62 17.66
N LYS A 11 1.79 29.02 16.84
CA LYS A 11 0.98 28.18 15.95
C LYS A 11 1.76 26.93 15.60
N ASP A 12 1.39 25.80 16.20
CA ASP A 12 2.15 24.55 16.09
C ASP A 12 2.41 24.24 14.61
N TYR A 13 3.65 24.47 14.19
CA TYR A 13 4.10 24.22 12.83
C TYR A 13 4.63 22.80 12.78
N PHE A 14 3.90 21.94 12.08
CA PHE A 14 4.24 20.52 11.99
C PHE A 14 5.21 20.24 10.85
N GLY A 15 5.25 21.09 9.81
CA GLY A 15 6.11 20.92 8.66
C GLY A 15 5.46 21.37 7.36
N ARG A 16 6.09 21.04 6.22
CA ARG A 16 5.53 21.29 4.89
C ARG A 16 4.82 20.03 4.39
N CYS A 17 3.57 20.18 3.97
CA CYS A 17 2.80 19.10 3.37
C CYS A 17 3.49 18.60 2.10
N ALA A 18 3.93 17.35 2.07
CA ALA A 18 4.61 16.82 0.89
C ALA A 18 3.70 16.65 -0.34
N ARG A 19 2.37 16.75 -0.16
CA ARG A 19 1.40 16.68 -1.26
C ARG A 19 1.05 18.04 -1.88
N CYS A 20 0.71 19.03 -1.06
CA CYS A 20 0.30 20.35 -1.56
C CYS A 20 1.43 21.39 -1.51
N GLY A 21 2.54 21.11 -0.82
CA GLY A 21 3.65 22.04 -0.65
C GLY A 21 3.42 23.14 0.38
N GLU A 22 2.23 23.22 0.98
CA GLU A 22 1.87 24.24 1.96
C GLU A 22 2.27 23.88 3.39
N ASN A 23 2.38 24.88 4.25
CA ASN A 23 2.75 24.72 5.65
C ASN A 23 1.58 24.15 6.46
N VAL A 24 1.83 23.05 7.17
CA VAL A 24 0.87 22.39 8.07
C VAL A 24 0.97 23.06 9.43
N VAL A 25 -0.06 23.81 9.80
CA VAL A 25 -0.11 24.64 11.00
C VAL A 25 -1.39 24.39 11.80
N GLY A 26 -1.26 24.25 13.11
CA GLY A 26 -2.37 24.05 14.05
C GLY A 26 -2.54 22.61 14.48
N GLU A 27 -2.81 22.42 15.77
CA GLU A 27 -2.90 21.11 16.41
C GLU A 27 -3.98 20.23 15.74
N GLY A 28 -3.64 19.00 15.35
CA GLY A 28 -4.56 18.05 14.72
C GLY A 28 -4.87 18.29 13.23
N THR A 29 -4.21 19.26 12.58
CA THR A 29 -4.39 19.53 11.13
C THR A 29 -3.47 18.68 10.23
N GLY A 30 -2.43 18.11 10.81
CA GLY A 30 -1.42 17.32 10.14
C GLY A 30 -1.34 15.88 10.62
N CYS A 31 -0.84 15.00 9.77
CA CYS A 31 -0.34 13.69 10.15
C CYS A 31 1.08 13.48 9.61
N THR A 32 1.88 12.75 10.35
CA THR A 32 3.21 12.33 9.91
C THR A 32 3.12 10.88 9.44
N ALA A 33 3.46 10.64 8.17
CA ALA A 33 3.46 9.33 7.55
C ALA A 33 4.62 9.23 6.56
N MET A 34 5.28 8.08 6.47
CA MET A 34 6.41 7.86 5.53
C MET A 34 7.53 8.89 5.67
N ASP A 35 7.82 9.30 6.91
CA ASP A 35 8.81 10.34 7.24
C ASP A 35 8.47 11.72 6.62
N GLN A 36 7.21 11.94 6.26
CA GLN A 36 6.72 13.17 5.66
C GLN A 36 5.48 13.66 6.39
N VAL A 37 5.29 14.97 6.38
CA VAL A 37 4.11 15.60 6.96
C VAL A 37 3.10 15.82 5.85
N PHE A 38 1.84 15.52 6.15
CA PHE A 38 0.72 15.77 5.25
C PHE A 38 -0.39 16.45 6.03
N HIS A 39 -1.17 17.30 5.37
CA HIS A 39 -2.47 17.67 5.95
C HIS A 39 -3.33 16.42 6.07
N VAL A 40 -4.16 16.38 7.11
CA VAL A 40 -5.16 15.33 7.32
C VAL A 40 -6.00 15.09 6.05
N ASN A 41 -6.40 16.17 5.37
CA ASN A 41 -7.17 16.11 4.12
C ASN A 41 -6.30 15.82 2.87
N CYS A 42 -4.99 16.06 2.95
CA CYS A 42 -4.06 15.72 1.87
C CYS A 42 -3.62 14.25 1.94
N PHE A 43 -3.80 13.59 3.08
CA PHE A 43 -3.46 12.18 3.27
C PHE A 43 -4.54 11.28 2.66
N THR A 44 -4.55 11.23 1.33
CA THR A 44 -5.48 10.43 0.53
C THR A 44 -4.73 9.52 -0.43
N CYS A 45 -5.39 8.47 -0.89
CA CYS A 45 -4.83 7.51 -1.83
C CYS A 45 -4.34 8.18 -3.13
N MET A 46 -3.18 7.77 -3.64
CA MET A 46 -2.62 8.27 -4.90
C MET A 46 -3.48 7.90 -6.12
N ILE A 47 -4.19 6.77 -6.06
CA ILE A 47 -4.99 6.23 -7.17
C ILE A 47 -6.42 6.77 -7.13
N CYS A 48 -7.17 6.50 -6.06
CA CYS A 48 -8.59 6.86 -5.96
C CYS A 48 -8.85 8.20 -5.25
N ARG A 49 -7.83 8.83 -4.66
CA ARG A 49 -7.95 10.06 -3.85
C ARG A 49 -8.87 9.95 -2.64
N ASN A 50 -9.19 8.74 -2.19
CA ASN A 50 -9.95 8.53 -0.95
C ASN A 50 -9.11 8.85 0.29
N GLU A 51 -9.73 9.46 1.30
CA GLU A 51 -9.10 9.76 2.58
C GLU A 51 -8.67 8.49 3.31
N LEU A 52 -7.39 8.45 3.72
CA LEU A 52 -6.80 7.31 4.42
C LEU A 52 -6.72 7.54 5.93
N ARG A 53 -7.24 8.68 6.42
CA ARG A 53 -7.24 9.02 7.83
C ARG A 53 -8.05 7.99 8.63
N GLY A 54 -7.40 7.36 9.61
CA GLY A 54 -8.04 6.36 10.47
C GLY A 54 -8.34 5.02 9.78
N GLN A 55 -7.88 4.82 8.55
CA GLN A 55 -8.02 3.59 7.80
C GLN A 55 -6.64 2.96 7.59
N PRO A 56 -6.55 1.62 7.45
CA PRO A 56 -5.31 0.98 7.04
C PRO A 56 -4.90 1.50 5.65
N PHE A 57 -3.62 1.79 5.50
CA PHE A 57 -3.04 2.23 4.23
C PHE A 57 -1.70 1.53 3.99
N TYR A 58 -1.31 1.49 2.72
CA TYR A 58 -0.04 0.92 2.29
C TYR A 58 0.89 2.03 1.79
N ALA A 59 2.11 2.03 2.32
CA ALA A 59 3.16 2.97 1.98
C ALA A 59 4.13 2.34 0.98
N VAL A 60 4.10 2.79 -0.28
CA VAL A 60 4.99 2.26 -1.33
C VAL A 60 5.68 3.42 -2.01
N GLU A 61 7.01 3.43 -2.01
CA GLU A 61 7.82 4.49 -2.63
C GLU A 61 7.38 5.91 -2.25
N LYS A 62 7.14 6.16 -0.95
CA LYS A 62 6.68 7.46 -0.42
C LYS A 62 5.28 7.90 -0.93
N LYS A 63 4.48 6.97 -1.45
CA LYS A 63 3.09 7.20 -1.87
C LYS A 63 2.13 6.36 -1.02
N ALA A 64 1.01 6.97 -0.65
CA ALA A 64 -0.05 6.33 0.13
C ALA A 64 -1.10 5.69 -0.78
N TYR A 65 -1.40 4.42 -0.53
CA TYR A 65 -2.38 3.66 -1.28
C TYR A 65 -3.46 3.11 -0.34
N CYS A 66 -4.70 3.20 -0.80
CA CYS A 66 -5.82 2.50 -0.19
C CYS A 66 -5.63 0.99 -0.34
N GLU A 67 -6.12 0.18 0.59
CA GLU A 67 -6.03 -1.28 0.49
C GLU A 67 -6.47 -1.82 -0.89
N PRO A 68 -7.67 -1.53 -1.42
CA PRO A 68 -8.06 -2.05 -2.73
C PRO A 68 -7.20 -1.51 -3.89
N CYS A 69 -6.69 -0.28 -3.76
CA CYS A 69 -5.83 0.33 -4.75
C CYS A 69 -4.45 -0.34 -4.78
N TYR A 70 -3.87 -0.57 -3.60
CA TYR A 70 -2.61 -1.28 -3.43
C TYR A 70 -2.73 -2.71 -3.98
N ILE A 71 -3.80 -3.40 -3.61
CA ILE A 71 -4.12 -4.75 -4.10
C ILE A 71 -4.20 -4.77 -5.64
N ASN A 72 -4.81 -3.76 -6.25
CA ASN A 72 -4.92 -3.67 -7.71
C ASN A 72 -3.58 -3.38 -8.40
N THR A 73 -2.57 -2.88 -7.67
CA THR A 73 -1.20 -2.77 -8.20
C THR A 73 -0.40 -4.07 -8.12
N LEU A 74 -0.90 -5.08 -7.41
CA LEU A 74 -0.25 -6.38 -7.30
C LEU A 74 -0.46 -7.21 -8.56
N GLU A 75 0.46 -8.17 -8.78
CA GLU A 75 0.30 -9.15 -9.85
C GLU A 75 -0.92 -10.03 -9.63
N GLN A 76 -1.63 -10.30 -10.72
CA GLN A 76 -2.80 -11.17 -10.72
C GLN A 76 -2.38 -12.61 -11.01
N CYS A 77 -2.96 -13.52 -10.26
CA CYS A 77 -2.79 -14.95 -10.49
C CYS A 77 -3.40 -15.34 -11.83
N SER A 78 -2.60 -16.00 -12.68
CA SER A 78 -3.07 -16.44 -14.00
C SER A 78 -4.11 -17.56 -13.96
N VAL A 79 -4.37 -18.17 -12.79
CA VAL A 79 -5.38 -19.24 -12.61
C VAL A 79 -6.71 -18.68 -12.14
N CYS A 80 -6.70 -17.90 -11.04
CA CYS A 80 -7.95 -17.41 -10.42
C CYS A 80 -8.26 -15.93 -10.74
N ALA A 81 -7.39 -15.25 -11.51
CA ALA A 81 -7.47 -13.83 -11.83
C ALA A 81 -7.54 -12.88 -10.62
N LYS A 82 -7.22 -13.37 -9.42
CA LYS A 82 -7.18 -12.57 -8.20
C LYS A 82 -5.77 -12.04 -7.93
N PRO A 83 -5.64 -10.84 -7.35
CA PRO A 83 -4.37 -10.27 -6.95
C PRO A 83 -3.67 -11.15 -5.89
N ILE A 84 -2.35 -11.29 -6.01
CA ILE A 84 -1.52 -12.13 -5.13
C ILE A 84 -0.95 -11.25 -4.01
N MET A 85 -1.54 -11.34 -2.82
CA MET A 85 -1.08 -10.65 -1.60
C MET A 85 0.03 -11.39 -0.85
N GLU A 86 0.17 -12.70 -1.12
CA GLU A 86 1.10 -13.60 -0.45
C GLU A 86 2.37 -13.82 -1.31
N ARG A 87 3.13 -14.88 -1.00
CA ARG A 87 4.30 -15.27 -1.79
C ARG A 87 3.90 -15.54 -3.25
N ILE A 88 4.46 -14.75 -4.17
CA ILE A 88 4.26 -14.95 -5.60
C ILE A 88 5.10 -16.14 -6.07
N LEU A 89 4.46 -17.13 -6.68
CA LEU A 89 5.17 -18.15 -7.45
C LEU A 89 5.22 -17.73 -8.92
N ARG A 90 6.43 -17.67 -9.47
CA ARG A 90 6.65 -17.42 -10.90
C ARG A 90 6.98 -18.73 -11.60
N ALA A 91 6.20 -19.06 -12.62
CA ALA A 91 6.45 -20.17 -13.53
C ALA A 91 6.17 -19.70 -14.95
N THR A 92 7.02 -20.08 -15.93
CA THR A 92 6.86 -19.70 -17.35
C THR A 92 6.61 -18.21 -17.61
N GLY A 93 7.12 -17.33 -16.75
CA GLY A 93 6.91 -15.88 -16.83
C GLY A 93 5.56 -15.38 -16.30
N LYS A 94 4.71 -16.26 -15.77
CA LYS A 94 3.40 -15.95 -15.18
C LYS A 94 3.43 -16.04 -13.66
N ALA A 95 2.58 -15.26 -13.00
CA ALA A 95 2.44 -15.21 -11.55
C ALA A 95 1.25 -16.07 -11.08
N TYR A 96 1.45 -16.78 -9.96
CA TYR A 96 0.47 -17.71 -9.38
C TYR A 96 0.47 -17.63 -7.85
N HIS A 97 -0.68 -17.87 -7.23
CA HIS A 97 -0.74 -18.17 -5.79
C HIS A 97 -0.08 -19.52 -5.50
N PRO A 98 0.56 -19.72 -4.34
CA PRO A 98 1.09 -21.01 -3.90
C PRO A 98 0.08 -22.16 -3.98
N HIS A 99 -1.18 -21.89 -3.63
CA HIS A 99 -2.26 -22.87 -3.71
C HIS A 99 -2.82 -23.05 -5.13
N CYS A 100 -2.77 -22.01 -5.97
CA CYS A 100 -3.17 -22.12 -7.37
C CYS A 100 -2.11 -22.80 -8.24
N PHE A 101 -0.87 -22.90 -7.75
CA PHE A 101 0.24 -23.53 -8.44
C PHE A 101 0.28 -25.03 -8.15
N THR A 102 -0.74 -25.72 -8.65
CA THR A 102 -0.91 -27.16 -8.49
C THR A 102 -0.89 -27.87 -9.83
N CYS A 103 -0.48 -29.14 -9.83
CA CYS A 103 -0.53 -29.95 -11.03
C CYS A 103 -1.99 -30.20 -11.44
N VAL A 104 -2.35 -29.91 -12.68
CA VAL A 104 -3.72 -30.14 -13.21
C VAL A 104 -4.09 -31.64 -13.26
N ILE A 105 -3.11 -32.53 -13.21
CA ILE A 105 -3.31 -33.98 -13.29
C ILE A 105 -3.49 -34.60 -11.89
N CYS A 106 -2.64 -34.22 -10.93
CA CYS A 106 -2.60 -34.85 -9.60
C CYS A 106 -2.95 -33.92 -8.44
N SER A 107 -3.26 -32.66 -8.71
CA SER A 107 -3.64 -31.61 -7.75
C SER A 107 -2.65 -31.36 -6.61
N ARG A 108 -1.42 -31.88 -6.69
CA ARG A 108 -0.35 -31.61 -5.72
C ARG A 108 0.23 -30.23 -5.95
N SER A 109 0.60 -29.55 -4.86
CA SER A 109 1.36 -28.30 -4.94
C SER A 109 2.71 -28.58 -5.59
N LEU A 110 3.06 -27.76 -6.59
CA LEU A 110 4.36 -27.83 -7.27
C LEU A 110 5.37 -26.87 -6.65
N ASP A 111 5.14 -26.45 -5.41
CA ASP A 111 6.01 -25.52 -4.72
C ASP A 111 7.37 -26.18 -4.42
N GLY A 112 8.44 -25.63 -5.00
CA GLY A 112 9.80 -26.12 -4.77
C GLY A 112 10.17 -27.43 -5.50
N ILE A 113 9.28 -27.97 -6.34
CA ILE A 113 9.55 -29.18 -7.13
C ILE A 113 10.00 -28.76 -8.54
N PRO A 114 11.07 -29.32 -9.13
CA PRO A 114 11.33 -29.15 -10.55
C PRO A 114 10.22 -29.84 -11.35
N PHE A 115 9.42 -29.04 -12.06
CA PHE A 115 8.37 -29.54 -12.96
C PHE A 115 8.70 -29.15 -14.40
N THR A 116 8.29 -29.98 -15.35
CA THR A 116 8.28 -29.64 -16.77
C THR A 116 6.96 -28.97 -17.11
N VAL A 117 7.03 -27.84 -17.79
CA VAL A 117 5.86 -27.15 -18.37
C VAL A 117 5.76 -27.53 -19.83
N ASP A 118 4.90 -28.48 -20.14
CA ASP A 118 4.55 -28.76 -21.52
C ASP A 118 3.71 -27.59 -22.05
N ALA A 119 4.26 -26.84 -22.99
CA ALA A 119 3.64 -25.67 -23.62
C ALA A 119 2.50 -26.03 -24.60
N GLY A 120 1.83 -27.15 -24.38
CA GLY A 120 0.76 -27.67 -25.24
C GLY A 120 -0.28 -28.40 -24.41
N GLY A 121 -1.45 -27.79 -24.25
CA GLY A 121 -2.57 -28.38 -23.52
C GLY A 121 -3.89 -27.72 -23.85
N ASN A 122 -4.31 -27.90 -25.12
CA ASN A 122 -5.64 -27.73 -25.73
C ASN A 122 -6.37 -26.39 -25.58
#